data_AF-A0A935IMW4-F1
#
_entry.id   AF-A0A935IMW4-F1
#
_cell.length_a   1.000
_cell.length_b   1.000
_cell.length_c   1.000
_cell.angle_alpha   90.00
_cell.angle_beta   90.00
_cell.angle_gamma   90.00
#
_symmetry.space_group_name_H-M   'P 1'
#
loop_
_entity.id
_entity.type
_entity.pdbx_description
1 polymer ?
#
loop_
_entity_poly.entity_id
_entity_poly.type
_entity_poly.pdbx_seq_one_letter_code
_entity_poly.pdbx_strand_id
1 'polypeptide(L)'
;MTTADKSRPRVVCLCGSTRFLDAFDAASIQQTLAGNIVLSIATTRMSDGDLFAGRSADERERLLEELATLHRAKIDLADEILVLNVNGYIGSSTRAEIEYAHRTGTPVTYLEPIHPTP
;
A
#
# COMPACT_ATOMS: atom_id res chain seq x y z
N MET A 1 13.13 20.21 -29.19
CA MET A 1 12.24 20.71 -28.14
C MET A 1 12.01 19.58 -27.17
N THR A 2 12.70 19.58 -26.03
CA THR A 2 12.46 18.60 -24.96
C THR A 2 12.69 19.35 -23.67
N THR A 3 11.62 20.00 -23.19
CA THR A 3 11.56 20.40 -21.79
C THR A 3 11.70 19.12 -20.99
N ALA A 4 12.82 18.96 -20.28
CA ALA A 4 12.85 18.04 -19.16
C ALA A 4 11.86 18.61 -18.15
N ASP A 5 10.60 18.19 -18.25
CA ASP A 5 9.59 18.50 -17.28
C ASP A 5 10.00 17.78 -15.99
N LYS A 6 10.64 18.52 -15.08
CA LYS A 6 10.72 18.09 -13.69
C LYS A 6 9.37 18.40 -13.05
N SER A 7 8.32 17.74 -13.54
CA SER A 7 7.10 17.56 -12.77
C SER A 7 7.47 16.76 -11.53
N ARG A 8 6.78 17.08 -10.42
CA ARG A 8 6.97 16.52 -9.07
C ARG A 8 7.44 15.05 -9.05
N PRO A 9 8.19 14.62 -8.01
CA PRO A 9 8.49 13.21 -7.79
C PRO A 9 7.26 12.31 -7.93
N ARG A 10 7.45 11.11 -8.50
CA ARG A 10 6.39 10.11 -8.60
C ARG A 10 5.95 9.69 -7.20
N VAL A 11 4.65 9.56 -6.99
CA VAL A 11 4.05 9.15 -5.71
C VAL A 11 3.66 7.68 -5.82
N VAL A 12 4.22 6.84 -4.93
CA VAL A 12 3.98 5.40 -4.89
C VAL A 12 3.26 5.05 -3.60
N CYS A 13 2.07 4.46 -3.69
CA CYS A 13 1.36 3.93 -2.53
C CYS A 13 1.72 2.45 -2.31
N LEU A 14 2.16 2.09 -1.10
CA LEU A 14 2.44 0.71 -0.74
C LEU A 14 1.16 0.02 -0.26
N CYS A 15 0.82 -1.08 -0.93
CA CYS A 15 -0.35 -1.91 -0.62
C CYS A 15 0.13 -3.31 -0.24
N GLY A 16 -0.21 -3.80 0.95
CA GLY A 16 0.31 -5.07 1.42
C GLY A 16 -0.22 -5.46 2.79
N SER A 17 0.09 -6.69 3.22
CA SER A 17 -0.32 -7.16 4.55
C SER A 17 0.65 -6.68 5.62
N THR A 18 0.10 -6.12 6.70
CA THR A 18 0.82 -5.72 7.93
C THR A 18 1.52 -6.88 8.64
N ARG A 19 1.36 -8.13 8.18
CA ARG A 19 2.20 -9.26 8.61
C ARG A 19 3.64 -9.18 8.09
N PHE A 20 3.90 -8.38 7.05
CA PHE A 20 5.21 -8.25 6.39
C PHE A 20 5.76 -6.83 6.54
N LEU A 21 5.88 -6.33 7.78
CA LEU A 21 6.32 -4.96 8.05
C LEU A 21 7.72 -4.67 7.49
N ASP A 22 8.62 -5.65 7.54
CA ASP A 22 9.97 -5.52 6.95
C ASP A 22 9.94 -5.25 5.43
N ALA A 23 8.94 -5.79 4.72
CA ALA A 23 8.78 -5.53 3.29
C ALA A 23 8.31 -4.08 3.02
N PHE A 24 7.51 -3.51 3.91
CA PHE A 24 7.13 -2.09 3.83
C PHE A 24 8.35 -1.19 4.04
N ASP A 25 9.20 -1.48 5.02
CA ASP A 25 10.41 -0.70 5.27
C ASP A 25 11.40 -0.82 4.10
N ALA A 26 11.64 -2.04 3.60
CA ALA A 26 12.52 -2.28 2.45
C ALA A 26 12.02 -1.57 1.18
N ALA A 27 10.72 -1.70 0.85
CA ALA A 27 10.13 -1.03 -0.30
C ALA A 27 10.15 0.49 -0.15
N SER A 28 9.89 1.02 1.06
CA SER A 28 9.97 2.45 1.32
C SER A 28 11.38 3.00 1.08
N ILE A 29 12.41 2.29 1.57
CA ILE A 29 13.81 2.66 1.33
C ILE A 29 14.12 2.64 -0.17
N GLN A 30 13.77 1.56 -0.87
CA GLN A 30 14.04 1.43 -2.31
C GLN A 30 13.36 2.52 -3.14
N GLN A 31 12.09 2.79 -2.90
CA GLN A 31 11.33 3.82 -3.61
C GLN A 31 11.86 5.23 -3.30
N THR A 32 12.21 5.49 -2.04
CA THR A 32 12.81 6.78 -1.65
C THR A 32 14.16 6.99 -2.32
N LEU A 33 15.03 5.97 -2.34
CA LEU A 33 16.34 6.03 -3.02
C LEU A 33 16.20 6.17 -4.55
N ALA A 34 15.10 5.69 -5.13
CA ALA A 34 14.75 5.91 -6.53
C ALA A 34 14.20 7.32 -6.80
N GLY A 35 14.05 8.17 -5.76
CA GLY A 35 13.56 9.54 -5.89
C GLY A 35 12.04 9.68 -5.87
N ASN A 36 11.31 8.66 -5.42
CA ASN A 36 9.84 8.67 -5.34
C ASN A 36 9.36 9.12 -3.94
N ILE A 37 8.18 9.72 -3.89
CA ILE A 37 7.43 9.94 -2.65
C ILE A 37 6.70 8.65 -2.30
N VAL A 38 6.77 8.22 -1.04
CA VAL A 38 6.15 6.98 -0.58
C VAL A 38 4.96 7.28 0.33
N LEU A 39 3.79 6.73 -0.02
CA LEU A 39 2.62 6.66 0.85
C LEU A 39 2.54 5.25 1.41
N SER A 40 2.82 5.09 2.71
CA SER A 40 2.84 3.78 3.38
C SER A 40 1.75 3.67 4.45
N ILE A 41 1.69 2.53 5.13
CA ILE A 41 0.87 2.32 6.34
C ILE A 41 1.29 3.26 7.48
N ALA A 42 0.48 3.35 8.54
CA ALA A 42 0.70 4.30 9.63
C ALA A 42 2.06 4.11 10.33
N THR A 43 2.45 2.86 10.58
CA THR A 43 3.73 2.52 11.19
C THR A 43 4.07 1.05 10.98
N THR A 44 5.36 0.74 10.92
CA THR A 44 5.91 -0.62 10.97
C THR A 44 6.39 -1.01 12.37
N ARG A 45 6.27 -0.12 13.36
CA ARG A 45 6.76 -0.32 14.74
C ARG A 45 5.71 -0.87 15.71
N MET A 46 4.48 -1.04 15.25
CA MET A 46 3.35 -1.49 16.06
C MET A 46 2.54 -2.51 15.26
N SER A 47 2.20 -3.63 15.88
CA SER A 47 1.33 -4.62 15.25
C SER A 47 -0.13 -4.16 15.28
N ASP A 48 -0.96 -4.72 14.40
CA ASP A 48 -2.42 -4.47 14.45
C ASP A 48 -3.00 -4.89 15.82
N GLY A 49 -2.48 -5.96 16.43
CA GLY A 49 -2.92 -6.42 17.76
C GLY A 49 -2.71 -5.35 18.83
N ASP A 50 -1.55 -4.71 18.83
CA ASP A 50 -1.23 -3.62 19.76
C ASP A 50 -2.03 -2.35 19.42
N LEU A 51 -2.18 -2.04 18.12
CA LEU A 51 -2.92 -0.87 17.65
C LEU A 51 -4.38 -0.90 18.09
N PHE A 52 -5.00 -2.08 18.07
CA PHE A 52 -6.40 -2.29 18.46
C PHE A 52 -6.58 -2.75 19.91
N ALA A 53 -5.51 -2.85 20.71
CA ALA A 53 -5.59 -3.29 22.10
C ALA A 53 -6.57 -2.42 22.91
N GLY A 54 -7.40 -3.07 23.73
CA GLY A 54 -8.38 -2.43 24.60
C GLY A 54 -9.63 -1.87 23.91
N ARG A 55 -9.80 -2.09 22.60
CA ARG A 55 -11.02 -1.69 21.86
C ARG A 55 -12.02 -2.82 21.78
N SER A 56 -13.30 -2.47 21.78
CA SER A 56 -14.39 -3.42 21.52
C SER A 56 -14.36 -3.93 20.07
N ALA A 57 -15.11 -5.00 19.80
CA ALA A 57 -15.22 -5.56 18.46
C ALA A 57 -15.82 -4.54 17.47
N ASP A 58 -16.91 -3.86 17.86
CA ASP A 58 -17.60 -2.86 17.04
C ASP A 58 -16.70 -1.65 16.75
N GLU A 59 -15.94 -1.17 17.74
CA GLU A 59 -14.96 -0.09 17.54
C GLU A 59 -13.85 -0.50 16.57
N ARG A 60 -13.38 -1.75 16.67
CA ARG A 60 -12.35 -2.28 15.77
C ARG A 60 -12.88 -2.39 14.34
N GLU A 61 -14.09 -2.90 14.15
CA GLU A 61 -14.70 -3.00 12.82
C GLU A 61 -14.85 -1.62 12.17
N ARG A 62 -15.40 -0.65 12.90
CA ARG A 62 -15.53 0.73 12.43
C ARG A 62 -14.17 1.34 12.05
N LEU A 63 -13.15 1.17 12.89
CA LEU A 63 -11.81 1.70 12.60
C LEU A 63 -11.20 1.03 11.36
N LEU A 64 -11.40 -0.26 11.15
CA LEU A 64 -10.92 -0.95 9.95
C LEU A 64 -11.56 -0.38 8.68
N GLU A 65 -12.85 -0.04 8.71
CA GLU A 65 -13.55 0.61 7.59
C GLU A 65 -13.03 2.03 7.33
N GLU A 66 -12.80 2.82 8.38
CA GLU A 66 -12.23 4.16 8.30
C GLU A 66 -10.79 4.11 7.75
N LEU A 67 -9.97 3.17 8.21
CA LEU A 67 -8.61 2.95 7.72
C LEU A 67 -8.60 2.48 6.26
N ALA A 68 -9.52 1.60 5.86
CA ALA A 68 -9.67 1.19 4.46
C ALA A 68 -10.05 2.39 3.56
N THR A 69 -10.90 3.29 4.06
CA THR A 69 -11.26 4.53 3.37
C THR A 69 -10.07 5.46 3.23
N LEU A 70 -9.29 5.64 4.31
CA LEU A 70 -8.07 6.43 4.28
C LEU A 70 -7.05 5.86 3.28
N HIS A 71 -6.90 4.53 3.22
CA HIS A 71 -5.95 3.92 2.31
C HIS A 71 -6.37 4.08 0.84
N ARG A 72 -7.67 4.00 0.53
CA ARG A 72 -8.20 4.36 -0.80
C ARG A 72 -7.87 5.81 -1.19
N ALA A 73 -7.98 6.74 -0.25
CA ALA A 73 -7.58 8.13 -0.50
C ALA A 73 -6.07 8.27 -0.77
N LYS A 74 -5.20 7.43 -0.16
CA LYS A 74 -3.77 7.38 -0.53
C LYS A 74 -3.57 6.87 -1.96
N ILE A 75 -4.37 5.89 -2.40
CA ILE A 75 -4.34 5.39 -3.77
C ILE A 75 -4.74 6.49 -4.76
N ASP A 76 -5.77 7.28 -4.44
CA ASP A 76 -6.19 8.42 -5.28
C ASP A 76 -5.11 9.50 -5.43
N LEU A 77 -4.25 9.65 -4.42
CA LEU A 77 -3.12 10.59 -4.43
C LEU A 77 -1.87 10.05 -5.15
N ALA A 78 -1.82 8.75 -5.42
CA ALA A 78 -0.63 8.09 -5.96
C ALA A 78 -0.65 8.01 -7.48
N ASP A 79 0.55 8.09 -8.08
CA ASP A 79 0.74 7.86 -9.51
C ASP A 79 0.74 6.35 -9.85
N GLU A 80 1.00 5.50 -8.86
CA GLU A 80 0.84 4.05 -8.91
C GLU A 80 0.73 3.44 -7.51
N ILE A 81 0.27 2.19 -7.45
CA ILE A 81 0.45 1.35 -6.27
C ILE A 81 1.55 0.31 -6.51
N LEU A 82 2.32 0.01 -5.46
CA LEU A 82 3.23 -1.13 -5.39
C LEU A 82 2.65 -2.15 -4.41
N VAL A 83 2.26 -3.31 -4.92
CA VAL A 83 1.72 -4.41 -4.14
C VAL A 83 2.86 -5.24 -3.56
N LEU A 84 2.93 -5.31 -2.23
CA LEU A 84 3.91 -6.12 -1.49
C LEU A 84 3.41 -7.56 -1.34
N ASN A 85 3.40 -8.29 -2.46
CA ASN A 85 2.96 -9.68 -2.55
C ASN A 85 4.03 -10.68 -2.09
N VAL A 86 4.53 -10.53 -0.86
CA VAL A 86 5.63 -11.35 -0.30
C VAL A 86 5.30 -12.84 -0.36
N ASN A 87 6.16 -13.63 -1.00
CA ASN A 87 5.95 -15.06 -1.28
C ASN A 87 4.62 -15.36 -2.01
N GLY A 88 4.17 -14.45 -2.87
CA GLY A 88 2.89 -14.53 -3.58
C GLY A 88 1.64 -14.28 -2.72
N TYR A 89 1.79 -13.89 -1.44
CA TYR A 89 0.63 -13.67 -0.56
C TYR A 89 -0.09 -12.36 -0.89
N ILE A 90 -1.41 -12.43 -1.13
CA ILE A 90 -2.30 -11.27 -1.25
C ILE A 90 -3.54 -11.49 -0.39
N GLY A 91 -3.65 -10.71 0.69
CA GLY A 91 -4.78 -10.73 1.62
C GLY A 91 -6.04 -10.06 1.05
N SER A 92 -7.17 -10.20 1.75
CA SER A 92 -8.46 -9.63 1.32
C SER A 92 -8.45 -8.10 1.24
N SER A 93 -7.85 -7.41 2.22
CA SER A 93 -7.73 -5.95 2.19
C SER A 93 -6.89 -5.46 1.00
N THR A 94 -5.71 -6.06 0.81
CA THR A 94 -4.83 -5.75 -0.33
C THR A 94 -5.50 -6.06 -1.66
N ARG A 95 -6.29 -7.14 -1.75
CA ARG A 95 -7.08 -7.44 -2.96
C ARG A 95 -8.12 -6.37 -3.24
N ALA A 96 -8.84 -5.91 -2.22
CA ALA A 96 -9.80 -4.81 -2.36
C ALA A 96 -9.13 -3.49 -2.77
N GLU A 97 -7.89 -3.24 -2.32
CA GLU A 97 -7.07 -2.10 -2.75
C GLU A 97 -6.66 -2.21 -4.23
N ILE A 98 -6.24 -3.40 -4.68
CA ILE A 98 -5.91 -3.67 -6.10
C ILE A 98 -7.13 -3.47 -6.99
N GLU A 99 -8.29 -4.01 -6.58
CA GLU A 99 -9.56 -3.84 -7.29
C GLU A 99 -9.98 -2.36 -7.34
N TYR A 100 -9.76 -1.63 -6.25
CA TYR A 100 -10.00 -0.19 -6.21
C TYR A 100 -9.09 0.56 -7.20
N ALA A 101 -7.79 0.31 -7.18
CA ALA A 101 -6.82 0.93 -8.09
C ALA A 101 -7.15 0.66 -9.56
N HIS A 102 -7.50 -0.59 -9.90
CA HIS A 102 -7.96 -0.92 -11.26
C HIS A 102 -9.23 -0.15 -11.66
N ARG A 103 -10.18 0.03 -10.74
CA ARG A 103 -11.41 0.78 -11.00
C ARG A 103 -11.16 2.28 -11.19
N THR A 104 -10.22 2.86 -10.45
CA THR A 104 -9.86 4.29 -10.56
C THR A 104 -8.84 4.58 -11.67
N GLY A 105 -8.29 3.54 -12.29
CA GLY A 105 -7.27 3.67 -13.32
C GLY A 105 -5.87 3.94 -12.76
N THR A 106 -5.65 3.75 -11.46
CA THR A 106 -4.33 3.85 -10.84
C THR A 106 -3.49 2.62 -11.25
N PRO A 107 -2.31 2.80 -11.87
CA PRO A 107 -1.42 1.70 -12.25
C PRO A 107 -1.06 0.80 -11.05
N VAL A 108 -0.98 -0.50 -11.30
CA VAL A 108 -0.65 -1.53 -10.29
C VAL A 108 0.65 -2.23 -10.68
N THR A 109 1.62 -2.21 -9.78
CA THR A 109 2.88 -2.96 -9.88
C THR A 109 3.01 -3.92 -8.69
N TYR A 110 3.90 -4.90 -8.80
CA TYR A 110 4.06 -5.98 -7.83
C TYR A 110 5.53 -6.12 -7.43
N LEU A 111 5.77 -6.36 -6.14
CA LEU A 111 7.11 -6.59 -5.58
C LEU A 111 7.72 -7.88 -6.15
N GLU A 112 6.91 -8.93 -6.25
CA GLU A 112 7.29 -10.21 -6.81
C GLU A 112 6.48 -10.51 -8.08
N PRO A 113 7.01 -11.29 -9.04
CA PRO A 113 6.27 -11.72 -10.21
C PRO A 113 4.94 -12.39 -9.82
N ILE A 114 3.84 -12.04 -10.50
CA ILE A 114 2.60 -12.79 -10.38
C ILE A 114 2.77 -14.08 -11.17
N HIS A 115 2.83 -15.20 -10.47
CA HIS A 115 2.69 -16.50 -11.10
C HIS A 115 1.20 -16.79 -11.30
N PRO A 116 0.75 -17.23 -12.48
CA PRO A 116 -0.59 -17.77 -12.63
C PRO A 116 -0.69 -18.95 -11.66
N THR A 117 -1.72 -18.94 -10.80
CA THR A 117 -2.07 -20.11 -10.00
C THR A 117 -2.27 -21.28 -10.97
N PRO A 118 -1.66 -22.45 -10.74
CA PRO A 118 -1.92 -23.64 -11.57
C PRO A 118 -3.39 -24.04 -11.54
#